data_AF-A0A949K793-F1
#
_entry.id   AF-A0A949K793-F1
#
_cell.length_a   1.000
_cell.length_b   1.000
_cell.length_c   1.000
_cell.angle_alpha   90.00
_cell.angle_beta   90.00
_cell.angle_gamma   90.00
#
_symmetry.space_group_name_H-M   'P 1'
#
loop_
_entity.id
_entity.type
_entity.pdbx_description
1 polymer ?
#
loop_
_entity_poly.entity_id
_entity_poly.type
_entity_poly.pdbx_seq_one_letter_code
_entity_poly.pdbx_strand_id
1 'polypeptide(L)' 'MWEQIRQVMRFSGPRMIFHHPLTAVRHVLETKKEKKRLERQL' A
#
# COMPACT_ATOMS: atom_id res chain seq x y z
N MET A 1 -10.50 5.74 7.90
CA MET A 1 -9.26 6.18 7.22
C MET A 1 -8.74 5.15 6.21
N TRP A 2 -8.60 3.87 6.58
CA TRP A 2 -8.16 2.80 5.68
C TRP A 2 -9.12 2.53 4.49
N GLU A 3 -10.40 2.84 4.64
CA GLU A 3 -11.38 2.73 3.55
C GLU A 3 -11.11 3.71 2.40
N GLN A 4 -10.69 4.94 2.70
CA GLN A 4 -10.29 5.90 1.66
C GLN A 4 -9.04 5.43 0.94
N ILE A 5 -8.05 4.89 1.67
CA ILE A 5 -6.85 4.29 1.08
C ILE A 5 -7.25 3.10 0.19
N ARG A 6 -8.19 2.25 0.63
CA ARG A 6 -8.68 1.10 -0.14
C ARG A 6 -9.43 1.51 -1.41
N GLN A 7 -10.22 2.58 -1.35
CA GLN A 7 -10.88 3.18 -2.52
C GLN A 7 -9.87 3.72 -3.52
N VAL A 8 -8.88 4.50 -3.07
CA VAL A 8 -7.81 5.02 -3.93
C VAL A 8 -6.98 3.86 -4.53
N MET A 9 -6.62 2.87 -3.71
CA MET A 9 -5.84 1.72 -4.16
C MET A 9 -6.58 0.81 -5.14
N ARG A 10 -7.91 0.73 -5.08
CA ARG A 10 -8.71 -0.03 -6.04
C ARG A 10 -8.51 0.47 -7.48
N PHE A 11 -8.29 1.77 -7.67
CA PHE A 11 -8.08 2.38 -8.99
C PHE A 11 -6.60 2.60 -9.31
N SER A 12 -5.81 3.11 -8.35
CA SER A 12 -4.40 3.44 -8.56
C SER A 12 -3.47 2.23 -8.49
N GLY A 13 -3.82 1.20 -7.70
CA GLY A 13 -3.00 0.00 -7.50
C GLY A 13 -2.72 -0.76 -8.79
N PRO A 14 -3.75 -1.14 -9.59
CA PRO A 14 -3.53 -1.82 -10.87
C PRO A 14 -2.66 -1.00 -11.82
N ARG A 15 -2.93 0.30 -11.95
CA ARG A 15 -2.18 1.20 -12.84
C ARG A 15 -0.70 1.28 -12.45
N MET A 16 -0.38 1.31 -11.16
CA MET A 16 1.00 1.33 -10.69
C MET A 16 1.77 0.04 -11.03
N ILE A 17 1.11 -1.12 -11.02
CA ILE A 17 1.73 -2.41 -11.38
C ILE A 17 2.18 -2.41 -12.85
N PHE A 18 1.38 -1.85 -13.75
CA PHE A 18 1.67 -1.84 -15.19
C PHE A 18 2.74 -0.82 -15.60
N HIS A 19 2.87 0.31 -14.90
CA HIS A 19 3.85 1.36 -15.24
C HIS A 19 5.13 1.31 -14.40
N HIS A 20 5.00 0.96 -13.11
CA HIS A 20 6.08 1.02 -12.12
C HIS A 20 6.08 -0.21 -11.20
N PRO A 21 6.40 -1.40 -11.73
CA PRO A 21 6.32 -2.65 -10.96
C PRO A 21 7.19 -2.64 -9.71
N LEU A 22 8.40 -2.06 -9.78
CA LEU A 22 9.29 -1.87 -8.61
C LEU A 22 8.62 -1.02 -7.50
N THR A 23 8.02 0.11 -7.89
CA THR A 23 7.31 0.99 -6.96
C THR A 23 6.09 0.29 -6.36
N ALA A 24 5.37 -0.50 -7.15
CA ALA A 24 4.23 -1.27 -6.67
C ALA A 24 4.62 -2.29 -5.59
N VAL A 25 5.72 -3.03 -5.81
CA VAL A 25 6.25 -3.98 -4.82
C VAL A 25 6.69 -3.25 -3.55
N ARG A 26 7.43 -2.15 -3.70
CA ARG A 26 7.88 -1.34 -2.56
C ARG A 26 6.69 -0.79 -1.76
N HIS A 27 5.65 -0.31 -2.42
CA HIS A 27 4.44 0.22 -1.79
C HIS A 27 3.73 -0.82 -0.91
N VAL A 28 3.60 -2.07 -1.38
CA VAL A 28 3.00 -3.16 -0.60
C VAL A 28 3.86 -3.51 0.61
N LEU A 29 5.18 -3.52 0.47
CA LEU A 29 6.11 -3.78 1.56
C LEU A 29 6.08 -2.67 2.62
N GLU A 30 6.05 -1.41 2.20
CA GLU A 30 5.95 -0.25 3.09
C GLU A 30 4.65 -0.28 3.88
N THR A 31 3.52 -0.54 3.21
CA THR A 31 2.20 -0.67 3.84
C THR A 31 2.17 -1.80 4.88
N LYS A 32 2.79 -2.96 4.57
CA LYS A 32 2.92 -4.08 5.52
C LYS A 32 3.83 -3.72 6.71
N LYS A 33 4.91 -2.98 6.46
CA LYS A 33 5.86 -2.55 7.49
C LYS A 33 5.24 -1.52 8.44
N GLU A 34 4.48 -0.57 7.92
CA GLU A 34 3.70 0.39 8.72
C GLU A 34 2.67 -0.32 9.58
N LYS A 35 1.93 -1.27 9.03
CA LYS A 35 0.97 -2.06 9.82
C LYS A 35 1.66 -2.78 10.98
N LYS A 36 2.79 -3.46 10.74
CA LYS A 36 3.60 -4.09 11.79
C LYS A 36 4.17 -3.10 12.81
N ARG A 37 4.47 -1.86 12.40
CA ARG A 37 4.94 -0.81 13.30
C ARG A 37 3.83 -0.34 14.23
N LEU A 38 2.63 -0.11 13.71
CA LEU A 38 1.45 0.19 14.53
C LEU A 38 1.16 -0.93 15.53
N GLU A 39 1.22 -2.19 15.09
CA GLU A 39 0.98 -3.36 15.96
C GLU A 39 2.02 -3.50 17.08
N ARG A 40 3.22 -2.93 16.97
CA ARG A 40 4.23 -2.91 18.04
C ARG A 40 4.12 -1.72 18.98
N GLN A 41 3.36 -0.70 18.60
CA GLN A 41 3.15 0.51 19.42
C GLN A 41 1.88 0.44 20.27
N LEU A 42 1.03 -0.57 20.03
CA LEU A 42 -0.07 -1.00 20.88
C LEU A 42 0.40 -2.13 21.81
#